data_AF-A0AAU5BBX2-F1
#
_entry.id   AF-A0AAU5BBX2-F1
#
_cell.length_a   1.000
_cell.length_b   1.000
_cell.length_c   1.000
_cell.angle_alpha   90.00
_cell.angle_beta   90.00
_cell.angle_gamma   90.00
#
_symmetry.space_group_name_H-M   'P 1'
#
loop_
_entity.id
_entity.type
_entity.pdbx_description
1 polymer ?
#
loop_
_entity_poly.entity_id
_entity_poly.type
_entity_poly.pdbx_seq_one_letter_code
_entity_poly.pdbx_strand_id
1 'polypeptide(L)'
;MRLARNRNLGWTATAQTLLAATGRYWSAATYGGIGRGTVPLTAELLADFCAVLDVSGEDLAALTGITPANPRSTGPRPGEVAGLIWDVRRLTAAQLDRAVEYAESLRD
;
A
#
# COMPACT_ATOMS: atom_id res chain seq x y z
N MET A 1 -8.45 -6.72 -4.35
CA MET A 1 -8.18 -6.11 -3.01
C MET A 1 -7.92 -7.10 -1.87
N ARG A 2 -7.76 -8.42 -2.10
CA ARG A 2 -7.47 -9.37 -1.01
C ARG A 2 -6.07 -9.18 -0.41
N LEU A 3 -5.08 -8.89 -1.25
CA LEU A 3 -3.69 -8.64 -0.82
C LEU A 3 -3.56 -7.46 0.15
N ALA A 4 -4.26 -6.35 -0.11
CA ALA A 4 -4.32 -5.19 0.81
C ALA A 4 -5.04 -5.54 2.12
N ARG A 5 -6.16 -6.28 2.05
CA ARG A 5 -6.86 -6.74 3.26
C ARG A 5 -6.02 -7.67 4.13
N ASN A 6 -5.17 -8.51 3.54
CA ASN A 6 -4.22 -9.35 4.30
C ASN A 6 -3.17 -8.52 5.08
N ARG A 7 -3.07 -7.22 4.78
CA ARG A 7 -2.26 -6.23 5.51
C ARG A 7 -3.07 -5.36 6.46
N ASN A 8 -4.31 -5.74 6.78
CA ASN A 8 -5.27 -4.90 7.50
C ASN A 8 -5.56 -3.53 6.85
N LEU A 9 -5.33 -3.40 5.54
CA LEU A 9 -5.65 -2.19 4.79
C LEU A 9 -7.06 -2.28 4.20
N GLY A 10 -7.98 -1.48 4.75
CA GLY A 10 -9.25 -1.13 4.10
C GLY A 10 -9.03 -0.16 2.91
N TRP A 11 -10.08 0.23 2.19
CA TRP A 11 -9.93 1.12 1.03
C TRP A 11 -9.36 2.49 1.39
N THR A 12 -9.85 3.10 2.48
CA THR A 12 -9.34 4.39 2.96
C THR A 12 -7.89 4.29 3.42
N ALA A 13 -7.56 3.27 4.23
CA ALA A 13 -6.19 3.03 4.65
C ALA A 13 -5.26 2.78 3.45
N THR A 14 -5.71 2.00 2.47
CA THR A 14 -4.96 1.78 1.21
C THR A 14 -4.68 3.11 0.49
N ALA A 15 -5.68 3.98 0.39
CA ALA A 15 -5.52 5.30 -0.23
C ALA A 15 -4.46 6.16 0.47
N GLN A 16 -4.51 6.21 1.80
CA GLN A 16 -3.56 6.96 2.62
C GLN A 16 -2.16 6.39 2.53
N THR A 17 -2.01 5.06 2.61
CA THR A 17 -0.71 4.38 2.49
C THR A 17 -0.06 4.62 1.13
N LEU A 18 -0.82 4.49 0.04
CA LEU A 18 -0.29 4.71 -1.31
C LEU A 18 0.11 6.17 -1.51
N LEU A 19 -0.67 7.12 -1.01
CA LEU A 19 -0.30 8.53 -1.02
C LEU A 19 1.01 8.78 -0.25
N ALA A 20 1.13 8.24 0.96
CA ALA A 20 2.33 8.42 1.78
C ALA A 20 3.59 7.77 1.15
N ALA A 21 3.45 6.60 0.54
CA ALA A 21 4.58 5.85 -0.01
C ALA A 21 5.03 6.34 -1.40
N THR A 22 4.09 6.80 -2.24
CA THR A 22 4.34 7.07 -3.67
C THR A 22 4.09 8.53 -4.08
N GLY A 23 3.52 9.33 -3.19
CA GLY A 23 3.09 10.71 -3.50
C GLY A 23 1.87 10.78 -4.42
N ARG A 24 1.31 9.64 -4.86
CA ARG A 24 0.14 9.62 -5.75
C ARG A 24 -1.14 9.34 -4.98
N TYR A 25 -2.10 10.25 -5.14
CA TYR A 25 -3.43 10.07 -4.59
C TYR A 25 -4.35 9.31 -5.56
N TRP A 26 -5.05 8.31 -5.02
CA TRP A 26 -6.24 7.74 -5.64
C TRP A 26 -7.38 7.72 -4.62
N SER A 27 -8.61 7.94 -5.08
CA SER A 27 -9.78 7.92 -4.19
C SER A 27 -10.01 6.54 -3.58
N ALA A 28 -10.53 6.48 -2.35
CA ALA A 28 -10.94 5.22 -1.72
C ALA A 28 -11.93 4.42 -2.60
N ALA A 29 -12.82 5.13 -3.30
CA ALA A 29 -13.81 4.56 -4.20
C ALA A 29 -13.18 3.84 -5.41
N THR A 30 -12.05 4.35 -5.93
CA THR A 30 -11.30 3.72 -7.02
C THR A 30 -10.90 2.29 -6.66
N TYR A 31 -10.37 2.07 -5.46
CA TYR A 31 -9.99 0.73 -4.99
C TYR A 31 -11.19 -0.19 -4.80
N GLY A 32 -12.31 0.36 -4.32
CA GLY A 32 -13.58 -0.36 -4.21
C GLY A 32 -14.09 -0.81 -5.59
N GLY A 33 -14.04 0.07 -6.58
CA GLY A 33 -14.41 -0.23 -7.96
C GLY A 33 -13.53 -1.32 -8.58
N ILE A 34 -12.21 -1.24 -8.41
CA ILE A 34 -11.27 -2.26 -8.87
C ILE A 34 -11.53 -3.60 -8.18
N GLY A 35 -11.73 -3.59 -6.86
CA GLY A 35 -12.06 -4.78 -6.11
C GLY A 35 -13.36 -5.47 -6.54
N ARG A 36 -14.28 -4.72 -7.17
CA ARG A 36 -15.55 -5.21 -7.74
C ARG A 36 -15.51 -5.41 -9.26
N GLY A 37 -14.40 -5.08 -9.93
CA GLY A 37 -14.29 -5.14 -11.38
C GLY A 37 -15.04 -4.04 -12.14
N THR A 38 -15.54 -3.00 -11.47
CA THR A 38 -16.28 -1.89 -12.12
C THR A 38 -15.38 -0.74 -12.55
N VAL A 39 -14.12 -0.76 -12.12
CA VAL A 39 -13.08 0.21 -12.52
C VAL A 39 -11.86 -0.61 -12.97
N PRO A 40 -11.28 -0.33 -14.14
CA PRO A 40 -10.11 -1.06 -14.62
C PRO A 40 -8.89 -0.78 -13.74
N LEU A 41 -8.04 -1.80 -13.57
CA LEU A 41 -6.72 -1.64 -12.96
C LEU A 41 -5.78 -0.99 -13.98
N THR A 42 -5.06 0.06 -13.58
CA THR A 42 -4.11 0.77 -14.45
C THR A 42 -2.66 0.39 -14.13
N ALA A 43 -1.76 0.61 -15.09
CA ALA A 43 -0.32 0.33 -14.93
C ALA A 43 0.31 1.18 -13.81
N GLU A 44 -0.10 2.44 -13.67
CA GLU A 44 0.36 3.33 -12.60
C GLU A 44 -0.05 2.81 -11.23
N LEU A 45 -1.31 2.41 -11.09
CA LEU A 45 -1.80 1.91 -9.82
C LEU A 45 -1.17 0.55 -9.47
N LEU A 46 -0.88 -0.28 -10.49
CA LEU A 46 -0.15 -1.53 -10.29
C LEU A 46 1.26 -1.28 -9.77
N ALA A 47 1.96 -0.27 -10.31
CA ALA A 47 3.27 0.16 -9.83
C ALA A 47 3.22 0.65 -8.38
N ASP A 48 2.20 1.45 -8.04
CA ASP A 48 2.03 1.94 -6.68
C ASP A 48 1.76 0.76 -5.70
N PHE A 49 1.03 -0.28 -6.13
CA PHE A 49 0.84 -1.50 -5.35
C PHE A 49 2.12 -2.33 -5.17
N CYS A 50 3.00 -2.40 -6.17
CA CYS A 50 4.32 -3.03 -6.02
C CYS A 50 5.07 -2.38 -4.85
N ALA A 51 5.00 -1.04 -4.77
CA ALA A 51 5.71 -0.28 -3.75
C ALA A 51 5.21 -0.54 -2.33
N VAL A 52 3.91 -0.80 -2.15
CA VAL A 52 3.28 -0.95 -0.82
C VAL A 52 3.19 -2.41 -0.37
N LEU A 53 3.09 -3.35 -1.30
CA LEU A 53 2.90 -4.77 -0.98
C LEU A 53 4.19 -5.59 -0.97
N ASP A 54 5.30 -5.01 -1.43
CA ASP A 54 6.59 -5.68 -1.68
C ASP A 54 6.41 -6.96 -2.51
N VAL A 55 5.66 -6.81 -3.60
CA VAL A 55 5.46 -7.84 -4.61
C VAL A 55 6.16 -7.36 -5.87
N SER A 56 6.89 -8.26 -6.52
CA SER A 56 7.59 -7.92 -7.75
C SER A 56 6.60 -7.46 -8.82
N GLY A 57 7.02 -6.50 -9.63
CA GLY A 57 6.22 -6.04 -10.76
C GLY A 57 5.99 -7.14 -11.80
N GLU A 58 6.93 -8.08 -11.92
CA GLU A 58 6.85 -9.24 -12.81
C GLU A 58 5.74 -10.20 -12.37
N ASP A 59 5.66 -10.55 -11.09
CA ASP A 59 4.60 -11.41 -10.56
C ASP A 59 3.22 -10.77 -10.76
N LEU A 60 3.11 -9.47 -10.49
CA LEU A 60 1.86 -8.75 -10.70
C LEU A 60 1.51 -8.63 -12.19
N ALA A 61 2.49 -8.47 -13.07
CA ALA A 61 2.27 -8.49 -14.52
C ALA A 61 1.77 -9.86 -14.99
N ALA A 62 2.37 -10.94 -14.51
CA ALA A 62 1.96 -12.30 -14.84
C ALA A 62 0.52 -12.60 -14.38
N LEU A 63 0.12 -12.08 -13.22
CA LEU A 63 -1.23 -12.28 -12.66
C LEU A 63 -2.31 -11.39 -13.29
N THR A 64 -1.94 -10.21 -13.78
CA THR A 64 -2.92 -9.20 -14.25
C THR A 64 -2.90 -8.99 -15.76
N GLY A 65 -1.86 -9.44 -16.45
CA GLY A 65 -1.61 -9.13 -17.86
C GLY A 65 -1.20 -7.67 -18.11
N ILE A 66 -0.95 -6.90 -17.05
CA ILE A 66 -0.62 -5.47 -17.14
C ILE A 66 0.81 -5.27 -16.66
N THR A 67 1.66 -4.71 -17.51
CA THR A 67 3.00 -4.30 -17.10
C THR A 67 2.91 -3.06 -16.19
N PRO A 68 3.44 -3.10 -14.96
CA PRO A 68 3.48 -1.93 -14.09
C PRO A 68 4.24 -0.78 -14.74
N ALA A 69 3.76 0.44 -14.53
CA ALA A 69 4.52 1.63 -14.91
C ALA A 69 5.78 1.78 -14.05
N ASN A 70 6.70 2.65 -14.46
CA ASN A 70 7.82 3.01 -13.59
C ASN A 70 7.30 3.68 -12.31
N PRO A 71 7.71 3.21 -11.12
CA PRO A 71 7.21 3.74 -9.86
C PRO A 71 7.64 5.21 -9.69
N ARG A 72 6.68 6.06 -9.34
CA ARG A 72 6.99 7.38 -8.77
C ARG A 72 7.39 7.16 -7.32
N SER A 73 8.69 7.00 -7.04
CA SER A 73 9.18 6.95 -5.67
C SER A 73 9.53 8.36 -5.22
N THR A 74 8.68 8.94 -4.37
CA THR A 74 8.93 10.23 -3.69
C THR A 74 9.00 10.07 -2.17
N GLY A 75 9.01 8.83 -1.68
CA GLY A 75 8.88 8.47 -0.26
C GLY A 75 9.92 7.41 0.19
N PRO A 76 9.69 6.75 1.35
CA PRO A 76 10.58 5.70 1.87
C PRO A 76 10.75 4.56 0.87
N ARG A 77 11.81 3.75 1.02
CA ARG A 77 12.04 2.64 0.07
C ARG A 77 10.85 1.68 0.13
N PRO A 78 10.32 1.20 -1.02
CA PRO A 78 9.20 0.26 -1.08
C PRO A 78 9.17 -0.87 -0.03
N GLY A 79 10.30 -1.57 0.14
CA GLY A 79 10.41 -2.68 1.10
C GLY A 79 10.30 -2.25 2.57
N GLU A 80 10.68 -1.02 2.91
CA GLU A 80 10.58 -0.49 4.29
C GLU A 80 9.10 -0.29 4.68
N VAL A 81 8.30 0.26 3.76
CA VAL A 81 6.86 0.49 3.97
C VAL A 81 6.13 -0.84 4.10
N ALA A 82 6.37 -1.78 3.19
CA ALA A 82 5.73 -3.08 3.21
C ALA A 82 6.10 -3.91 4.46
N GLY A 83 7.38 -3.85 4.88
CA GLY A 83 7.86 -4.47 6.12
C GLY A 83 7.14 -3.90 7.34
N LEU A 84 7.10 -2.56 7.45
CA LEU A 84 6.40 -1.90 8.56
C LEU A 84 4.91 -2.28 8.61
N ILE A 85 4.21 -2.21 7.47
CA ILE A 85 2.80 -2.62 7.36
C ILE A 85 2.62 -4.07 7.79
N TRP A 86 3.53 -4.95 7.39
CA TRP A 86 3.50 -6.35 7.78
C TRP A 86 3.64 -6.50 9.29
N ASP A 87 4.64 -5.87 9.90
CA ASP A 87 4.94 -6.03 11.32
C ASP A 87 3.82 -5.48 12.21
N VAL A 88 3.26 -4.31 11.86
CA VAL A 88 2.19 -3.69 12.65
C VAL A 88 0.84 -4.38 12.51
N ARG A 89 0.63 -5.22 11.47
CA ARG A 89 -0.68 -5.83 11.20
C ARG A 89 -1.22 -6.70 12.34
N ARG A 90 -0.34 -7.21 13.21
CA ARG A 90 -0.72 -8.08 14.33
C ARG A 90 -0.92 -7.32 15.63
N LEU A 91 -0.64 -6.03 15.65
CA LEU A 91 -0.82 -5.20 16.82
C LEU A 91 -2.30 -4.90 17.02
N THR A 92 -2.72 -4.87 18.28
CA THR A 92 -3.99 -4.25 18.66
C THR A 92 -3.89 -2.73 18.53
N ALA A 93 -5.03 -2.02 18.53
CA ALA A 93 -5.03 -0.56 18.48
C ALA A 93 -4.14 0.05 19.59
N ALA A 94 -4.28 -0.40 20.84
CA ALA A 94 -3.47 0.09 21.96
C ALA A 94 -1.97 -0.28 21.86
N GLN A 95 -1.60 -1.32 21.12
CA GLN A 95 -0.19 -1.62 20.84
C GLN A 95 0.35 -0.74 19.71
N LEU A 96 -0.47 -0.46 18.70
CA LEU A 96 -0.14 0.44 17.61
C LEU A 96 0.05 1.87 18.13
N ASP A 97 -0.85 2.37 18.97
CA ASP A 97 -0.74 3.71 19.57
C ASP A 97 0.59 3.88 20.32
N ARG A 98 0.95 2.90 21.16
CA ARG A 98 2.25 2.89 21.87
C ARG A 98 3.45 2.84 20.92
N ALA A 99 3.35 2.13 19.80
CA ALA A 99 4.41 2.09 18.80
C ALA A 99 4.58 3.44 18.10
N VAL A 100 3.48 4.15 17.84
CA VAL A 100 3.48 5.51 17.30
C VAL A 100 4.10 6.48 18.30
N GLU A 101 3.64 6.49 19.55
CA GLU A 101 4.20 7.32 20.63
C GLU A 101 5.71 7.11 20.79
N TYR A 102 6.15 5.84 20.79
CA TYR A 102 7.57 5.52 20.85
C TYR A 102 8.33 6.08 19.64
N ALA A 103 7.83 5.89 18.42
CA ALA A 103 8.46 6.43 17.21
C ALA A 103 8.53 7.97 17.20
N GLU A 104 7.52 8.65 17.76
CA GLU A 104 7.51 10.10 17.92
C GLU A 104 8.58 10.56 18.93
N SER A 105 8.72 9.86 20.07
CA SER A 105 9.76 10.17 21.06
C SER A 105 11.20 10.01 20.55
N LEU A 106 11.42 9.27 19.46
CA LEU A 106 12.74 9.11 18.84
C LEU A 106 13.11 10.28 17.91
N ARG A 107 12.15 11.17 17.60
CA ARG A 107 12.36 12.34 16.74
C ARG A 107 12.74 13.60 17.53
N ASP A 108 12.55 13.57 18.85
CA ASP A 108 12.95 14.60 19.80
C ASP A 108 14.39 14.37 20.31
#